data_AF-A0A2M6WVW1-F1
#
_entry.id   AF-A0A2M6WVW1-F1
#
_cell.length_a   1.000
_cell.length_b   1.000
_cell.length_c   1.000
_cell.angle_alpha   90.00
_cell.angle_beta   90.00
_cell.angle_gamma   90.00
#
_symmetry.space_group_name_H-M   'P 1'
#
loop_
_entity.id
_entity.type
_entity.pdbx_description
1 polymer ?
#
loop_
_entity_poly.entity_id
_entity_poly.type
_entity_poly.pdbx_seq_one_letter_code
_entity_poly.pdbx_strand_id
1 'polypeptide(L)'
;MSKFEKINQKINLPDNIDTIDKQKEEIQNRIEIMSEDFNLENIPVDNECRMLMEAYKNTYASEELIRDLKYIEEKEKLYANRVGMGVEEWKKSKNKRDGERFEQLKTIIFNRNFKDPNIIAVRASEYDDYKNGIDNIIVNKKTGQVICAFDEITDDTKSRRYKEKEEKIKEINENGGATLKYGLTFEDSSDGPKPVLKEIKKVSIFILSLSRRELYEEIKNFEKSGKREKDLFANKFGKQAIEQLRNLPSYVSQELKEQWMHCF
;
A
#
# COMPACT_ATOMS: atom_id res chain seq x y z
N MET A 1 21.87 6.63 29.81
CA MET A 1 20.69 6.97 28.98
C MET A 1 21.01 6.65 27.54
N SER A 2 20.27 5.72 26.93
CA SER A 2 20.52 5.26 25.57
C SER A 2 20.08 6.31 24.54
N LYS A 3 20.65 6.26 23.33
CA LYS A 3 20.29 7.14 22.21
C LYS A 3 18.79 7.05 21.84
N PHE A 4 18.12 5.95 22.23
CA PHE A 4 16.68 5.73 22.08
C PHE A 4 15.83 6.60 23.01
N GLU A 5 16.32 6.94 24.20
CA GLU A 5 15.56 7.75 25.18
C GLU A 5 15.48 9.23 24.79
N LYS A 6 16.38 9.69 23.90
CA LYS A 6 16.43 11.10 23.47
C LYS A 6 15.55 11.42 22.25
N ILE A 7 14.99 10.42 21.57
CA ILE A 7 14.10 10.63 20.40
C ILE A 7 12.63 10.87 20.82
N ASN A 8 12.29 10.60 22.09
CA ASN A 8 10.92 10.69 22.60
C ASN A 8 10.57 12.01 23.30
N GLN A 9 11.29 13.13 23.07
CA GLN A 9 10.90 14.42 23.66
C GLN A 9 10.20 15.36 22.68
N LYS A 10 8.94 15.64 23.03
CA LYS A 10 7.99 16.67 22.55
C LYS A 10 7.12 16.36 21.33
N ILE A 11 6.33 15.29 21.44
CA ILE A 11 4.91 15.34 21.06
C ILE A 11 4.15 14.80 22.28
N ASN A 12 3.22 15.57 22.85
CA ASN A 12 2.26 15.05 23.84
C ASN A 12 1.41 13.97 23.14
N LEU A 13 1.85 12.72 23.23
CA LEU A 13 1.02 11.57 22.89
C LEU A 13 -0.10 11.50 23.93
N PRO A 14 -1.37 11.35 23.52
CA PRO A 14 -2.51 11.43 24.44
C PRO A 14 -2.51 10.30 25.48
N ASP A 15 -3.13 10.58 26.64
CA ASP A 15 -3.20 9.80 27.89
C ASP A 15 -3.83 8.38 27.81
N ASN A 16 -3.74 7.67 26.68
CA ASN A 16 -4.38 6.35 26.54
C ASN A 16 -3.65 5.43 25.55
N ILE A 17 -2.45 4.98 25.93
CA ILE A 17 -1.60 4.06 25.17
C ILE A 17 -2.30 2.72 24.94
N ASP A 18 -2.99 2.18 25.97
CA ASP A 18 -3.71 0.91 25.90
C ASP A 18 -4.81 0.90 24.82
N THR A 19 -5.52 2.02 24.65
CA THR A 19 -6.52 2.14 23.58
C THR A 19 -5.88 2.11 22.19
N ILE A 20 -4.70 2.72 22.02
CA ILE A 20 -4.03 2.76 20.72
C ILE A 20 -3.48 1.38 20.36
N ASP A 21 -2.91 0.65 21.32
CA ASP A 21 -2.37 -0.69 21.07
C ASP A 21 -3.49 -1.68 20.75
N LYS A 22 -4.61 -1.63 21.48
CA LYS A 22 -5.82 -2.41 21.14
C LYS A 22 -6.32 -2.13 19.72
N GLN A 23 -6.31 -0.86 19.27
CA GLN A 23 -6.77 -0.53 17.91
C GLN A 23 -5.79 -1.00 16.83
N LYS A 24 -4.49 -1.09 17.13
CA LYS A 24 -3.51 -1.69 16.21
C LYS A 24 -3.74 -3.19 16.05
N GLU A 25 -4.03 -3.89 17.15
CA GLU A 25 -4.40 -5.30 17.11
C GLU A 25 -5.67 -5.50 16.28
N GLU A 26 -6.67 -4.62 16.46
CA GLU A 26 -7.88 -4.67 15.63
C GLU A 26 -7.59 -4.47 14.14
N ILE A 27 -6.74 -3.50 13.78
CA ILE A 27 -6.30 -3.30 12.38
C ILE A 27 -5.62 -4.58 11.84
N GLN A 28 -4.73 -5.20 12.61
CA GLN A 28 -4.06 -6.44 12.22
C GLN A 28 -5.07 -7.58 11.99
N ASN A 29 -6.01 -7.77 12.92
CA ASN A 29 -7.06 -8.78 12.78
C ASN A 29 -7.89 -8.56 11.51
N ARG A 30 -8.20 -7.30 11.16
CA ARG A 30 -8.95 -6.98 9.93
C ARG A 30 -8.16 -7.25 8.66
N ILE A 31 -6.85 -7.01 8.68
CA ILE A 31 -5.97 -7.39 7.58
C ILE A 31 -5.95 -8.92 7.42
N GLU A 32 -5.83 -9.67 8.50
CA GLU A 32 -5.81 -11.14 8.45
C GLU A 32 -7.11 -11.70 7.88
N ILE A 33 -8.27 -11.25 8.37
CA ILE A 33 -9.59 -11.64 7.81
C ILE A 33 -9.68 -11.32 6.32
N MET A 34 -9.23 -10.12 5.91
CA MET A 34 -9.25 -9.73 4.50
C MET A 34 -8.31 -10.59 3.64
N SER A 35 -7.18 -11.03 4.20
CA SER A 35 -6.27 -11.94 3.52
C SER A 35 -6.88 -13.34 3.32
N GLU A 36 -7.68 -13.81 4.27
CA GLU A 36 -8.44 -15.05 4.15
C GLU A 36 -9.48 -14.94 3.02
N ASP A 37 -10.24 -13.84 2.98
CA ASP A 37 -11.21 -13.56 1.92
C ASP A 37 -10.53 -13.52 0.53
N PHE A 38 -9.39 -12.84 0.41
CA PHE A 38 -8.62 -12.80 -0.83
C PHE A 38 -8.11 -14.18 -1.25
N ASN A 39 -7.61 -14.98 -0.30
CA ASN A 39 -7.16 -16.34 -0.59
C ASN A 39 -8.33 -17.26 -0.99
N LEU A 40 -9.54 -17.08 -0.43
CA LEU A 40 -10.76 -17.78 -0.87
C LEU A 40 -11.14 -17.40 -2.32
N GLU A 41 -10.86 -16.17 -2.73
CA GLU A 41 -10.99 -15.71 -4.13
C GLU A 41 -9.82 -16.13 -5.04
N ASN A 42 -8.86 -16.94 -4.54
CA ASN A 42 -7.63 -17.36 -5.23
C ASN A 42 -6.64 -16.24 -5.54
N ILE A 43 -6.72 -15.11 -4.82
CA ILE A 43 -5.74 -14.04 -4.89
C ILE A 43 -4.60 -14.40 -3.91
N PRO A 44 -3.37 -14.67 -4.38
CA PRO A 44 -2.33 -15.24 -3.54
C PRO A 44 -1.62 -14.17 -2.70
N VAL A 45 -2.13 -13.96 -1.49
CA VAL A 45 -1.58 -12.99 -0.54
C VAL A 45 -1.14 -13.66 0.77
N ASP A 46 -0.17 -13.06 1.44
CA ASP A 46 0.17 -13.41 2.82
C ASP A 46 -0.89 -12.89 3.81
N ASN A 47 -0.67 -13.17 5.09
CA ASN A 47 -1.56 -12.74 6.18
C ASN A 47 -1.58 -11.21 6.39
N GLU A 48 -0.79 -10.45 5.64
CA GLU A 48 -0.77 -9.00 5.63
C GLU A 48 -1.39 -8.39 4.36
N CYS A 49 -2.08 -9.19 3.54
CA CYS A 49 -2.63 -8.85 2.22
C CYS A 49 -1.58 -8.50 1.16
N ARG A 50 -0.33 -8.94 1.33
CA ARG A 50 0.78 -8.69 0.41
C ARG A 50 0.91 -9.82 -0.61
N MET A 51 1.09 -9.48 -1.88
CA MET A 51 1.25 -10.46 -2.96
C MET A 51 2.43 -11.42 -2.70
N LEU A 52 2.15 -12.73 -2.73
CA LEU A 52 3.14 -13.80 -2.55
C LEU A 52 3.95 -14.02 -3.83
N MET A 53 5.25 -13.83 -3.77
CA MET A 53 6.14 -14.02 -4.93
C MET A 53 6.20 -15.48 -5.38
N GLU A 54 6.08 -16.43 -4.46
CA GLU A 54 6.11 -17.87 -4.72
C GLU A 54 4.95 -18.33 -5.62
N ALA A 55 3.83 -17.59 -5.62
CA ALA A 55 2.70 -17.87 -6.48
C ALA A 55 3.02 -17.68 -7.98
N TYR A 56 4.10 -16.94 -8.29
CA TYR A 56 4.55 -16.64 -9.65
C TYR A 56 5.55 -17.68 -10.20
N LYS A 57 5.72 -18.84 -9.54
CA LYS A 57 6.61 -19.93 -10.01
C LYS A 57 6.30 -20.46 -11.42
N ASN A 58 5.07 -20.26 -11.89
CA ASN A 58 4.66 -20.62 -13.25
C ASN A 58 4.80 -19.46 -14.24
N THR A 59 5.02 -18.24 -13.75
CA THR A 59 5.19 -17.01 -14.54
C THR A 59 6.67 -16.69 -14.76
N TYR A 60 7.51 -16.94 -13.76
CA TYR A 60 8.94 -16.65 -13.79
C TYR A 60 9.80 -17.91 -13.60
N ALA A 61 10.98 -17.90 -14.21
CA ALA A 61 11.98 -18.94 -13.97
C ALA A 61 12.43 -18.93 -12.49
N SER A 62 12.77 -20.11 -11.96
CA SER A 62 13.16 -20.23 -10.54
C SER A 62 14.39 -19.38 -10.20
N GLU A 63 15.34 -19.24 -11.12
CA GLU A 63 16.53 -18.42 -10.95
C GLU A 63 16.19 -16.93 -10.81
N GLU A 64 15.15 -16.47 -11.51
CA GLU A 64 14.68 -15.10 -11.42
C GLU A 64 14.00 -14.83 -10.08
N LEU A 65 13.15 -15.74 -9.60
CA LEU A 65 12.55 -15.63 -8.27
C LEU A 65 13.62 -15.62 -7.16
N ILE A 66 14.62 -16.51 -7.24
CA ILE A 66 15.72 -16.56 -6.28
C ILE A 66 16.52 -15.25 -6.27
N ARG A 67 16.77 -14.66 -7.44
CA ARG A 67 17.47 -13.38 -7.55
C ARG A 67 16.68 -12.24 -6.89
N ASP A 68 15.37 -12.21 -7.09
CA ASP A 68 14.50 -11.18 -6.54
C ASP A 68 14.34 -11.32 -5.02
N LEU A 69 14.22 -12.55 -4.50
CA LEU A 69 14.23 -12.83 -3.06
C LEU A 69 15.56 -12.41 -2.42
N LYS A 70 16.69 -12.68 -3.09
CA LYS A 70 18.00 -12.23 -2.61
C LYS A 70 18.10 -10.70 -2.58
N TYR A 71 17.52 -10.00 -3.56
CA TYR A 71 17.46 -8.53 -3.55
C TYR A 71 16.69 -8.01 -2.34
N ILE A 72 15.56 -8.63 -1.99
CA ILE A 72 14.79 -8.30 -0.79
C ILE A 72 15.67 -8.47 0.45
N GLU A 73 16.30 -9.63 0.63
CA GLU A 73 17.17 -9.88 1.79
C GLU A 73 18.30 -8.84 1.92
N GLU A 74 18.91 -8.44 0.81
CA GLU A 74 19.95 -7.41 0.78
C GLU A 74 19.40 -6.03 1.20
N LYS A 75 18.19 -5.67 0.77
CA LYS A 75 17.52 -4.44 1.19
C LYS A 75 17.17 -4.44 2.66
N GLU A 76 16.63 -5.53 3.17
CA GLU A 76 16.32 -5.69 4.58
C GLU A 76 17.57 -5.57 5.45
N LYS A 77 18.69 -6.20 5.05
CA LYS A 77 20.00 -6.04 5.70
C LYS A 77 20.44 -4.57 5.71
N LEU A 78 20.33 -3.88 4.58
CA LEU A 78 20.69 -2.46 4.48
C LEU A 78 19.83 -1.59 5.41
N TYR A 79 18.52 -1.83 5.47
CA TYR A 79 17.61 -1.05 6.32
C TYR A 79 17.82 -1.34 7.81
N ALA A 80 18.01 -2.60 8.18
CA ALA A 80 18.33 -3.00 9.56
C ALA A 80 19.64 -2.34 10.03
N ASN A 81 20.68 -2.37 9.19
CA ASN A 81 21.97 -1.74 9.49
C ASN A 81 21.86 -0.21 9.65
N ARG A 82 21.02 0.48 8.85
CA ARG A 82 20.82 1.94 8.97
C ARG A 82 20.28 2.37 10.32
N VAL A 83 19.50 1.51 10.98
CA VAL A 83 18.93 1.77 12.31
C VAL A 83 19.68 1.04 13.44
N GLY A 84 20.78 0.35 13.11
CA GLY A 84 21.63 -0.35 14.07
C GLY A 84 20.98 -1.58 14.71
N MET A 85 20.10 -2.28 13.98
CA MET A 85 19.39 -3.48 14.45
C MET A 85 19.82 -4.72 13.65
N GLY A 86 19.61 -5.91 14.23
CA GLY A 86 19.65 -7.16 13.47
C GLY A 86 18.43 -7.28 12.55
N VAL A 87 18.54 -8.02 11.43
CA VAL A 87 17.45 -8.18 10.45
C VAL A 87 16.18 -8.73 11.10
N GLU A 88 16.29 -9.77 11.93
CA GLU A 88 15.14 -10.37 12.61
C GLU A 88 14.45 -9.40 13.59
N GLU A 89 15.22 -8.61 14.32
CA GLU A 89 14.69 -7.58 15.21
C GLU A 89 14.01 -6.45 14.41
N TRP A 90 14.65 -6.03 13.32
CA TRP A 90 14.10 -5.04 12.41
C TRP A 90 12.77 -5.50 11.81
N LYS A 91 12.68 -6.75 11.34
CA LYS A 91 11.44 -7.36 10.85
C LYS A 91 10.35 -7.36 11.92
N LYS A 92 10.65 -7.83 13.13
CA LYS A 92 9.68 -7.80 14.26
C LYS A 92 9.23 -6.39 14.64
N SER A 93 10.04 -5.38 14.33
CA SER A 93 9.69 -3.96 14.55
C SER A 93 8.90 -3.34 13.39
N LYS A 94 8.83 -3.98 12.21
CA LYS A 94 8.22 -3.44 10.98
C LYS A 94 6.78 -3.00 11.22
N ASN A 95 5.96 -3.85 11.85
CA ASN A 95 4.54 -3.63 12.17
C ASN A 95 4.33 -2.52 13.22
N LYS A 96 5.40 -2.05 13.86
CA LYS A 96 5.36 -0.92 14.80
C LYS A 96 5.64 0.42 14.13
N ARG A 97 6.09 0.43 12.87
CA ARG A 97 6.44 1.64 12.13
C ARG A 97 5.19 2.32 11.61
N ASP A 98 5.24 3.64 11.53
CA ASP A 98 4.09 4.45 11.11
C ASP A 98 3.73 4.21 9.63
N GLY A 99 4.72 3.97 8.76
CA GLY A 99 4.47 3.62 7.34
C GLY A 99 3.64 2.34 7.20
N GLU A 100 4.13 1.26 7.80
CA GLU A 100 3.45 -0.05 7.81
C GLU A 100 2.00 0.04 8.33
N ARG A 101 1.77 0.80 9.42
CA ARG A 101 0.41 1.00 9.94
C ARG A 101 -0.46 1.80 8.99
N PHE A 102 0.11 2.75 8.26
CA PHE A 102 -0.62 3.51 7.25
C PHE A 102 -0.99 2.59 6.08
N GLU A 103 -0.09 1.74 5.60
CA GLU A 103 -0.37 0.73 4.57
C GLU A 103 -1.55 -0.16 4.93
N GLN A 104 -1.53 -0.74 6.14
CA GLN A 104 -2.60 -1.61 6.64
C GLN A 104 -3.92 -0.86 6.75
N LEU A 105 -3.94 0.30 7.40
CA LEU A 105 -5.13 1.12 7.57
C LEU A 105 -5.74 1.52 6.21
N LYS A 106 -4.92 2.00 5.28
CA LYS A 106 -5.31 2.37 3.92
C LYS A 106 -5.93 1.18 3.18
N THR A 107 -5.30 0.01 3.25
CA THR A 107 -5.78 -1.22 2.59
C THR A 107 -7.18 -1.60 3.09
N ILE A 108 -7.43 -1.52 4.40
CA ILE A 108 -8.75 -1.80 4.97
C ILE A 108 -9.78 -0.77 4.49
N ILE A 109 -9.46 0.52 4.63
CA ILE A 109 -10.39 1.62 4.30
C ILE A 109 -10.80 1.54 2.84
N PHE A 110 -9.87 1.28 1.94
CA PHE A 110 -10.15 1.22 0.51
C PHE A 110 -11.14 0.09 0.19
N ASN A 111 -10.85 -1.14 0.59
CA ASN A 111 -11.72 -2.28 0.31
C ASN A 111 -13.11 -2.17 0.99
N ARG A 112 -13.23 -1.45 2.12
CA ARG A 112 -14.52 -1.20 2.77
C ARG A 112 -15.36 -0.11 2.12
N ASN A 113 -14.74 0.83 1.39
CA ASN A 113 -15.41 2.06 0.93
C ASN A 113 -15.49 2.22 -0.59
N PHE A 114 -14.87 1.34 -1.38
CA PHE A 114 -15.17 1.28 -2.81
C PHE A 114 -16.66 1.03 -3.05
N LYS A 115 -17.26 1.82 -3.97
CA LYS A 115 -18.68 1.68 -4.33
C LYS A 115 -18.92 0.45 -5.20
N ASP A 116 -17.95 0.09 -6.03
CA ASP A 116 -18.00 -1.08 -6.90
C ASP A 116 -17.28 -2.26 -6.22
N PRO A 117 -17.97 -3.38 -5.93
CA PRO A 117 -17.36 -4.55 -5.30
C PRO A 117 -16.34 -5.27 -6.21
N ASN A 118 -16.26 -4.91 -7.49
CA ASN A 118 -15.21 -5.39 -8.38
C ASN A 118 -13.90 -4.62 -8.22
N ILE A 119 -13.88 -3.49 -7.50
CA ILE A 119 -12.65 -2.74 -7.26
C ILE A 119 -12.07 -3.18 -5.93
N ILE A 120 -10.83 -3.65 -5.94
CA ILE A 120 -10.10 -4.08 -4.74
C ILE A 120 -8.76 -3.37 -4.63
N ALA A 121 -8.29 -3.21 -3.40
CA ALA A 121 -6.93 -2.78 -3.09
C ALA A 121 -6.12 -3.96 -2.52
N VAL A 122 -4.98 -4.25 -3.12
CA VAL A 122 -4.06 -5.32 -2.66
C VAL A 122 -2.69 -4.72 -2.40
N ARG A 123 -1.95 -5.20 -1.40
CA ARG A 123 -0.58 -4.72 -1.16
C ARG A 123 0.38 -5.41 -2.13
N ALA A 124 1.26 -4.65 -2.74
CA ALA A 124 2.21 -5.18 -3.72
C ALA A 124 3.30 -6.02 -3.05
N SER A 125 3.97 -6.88 -3.82
CA SER A 125 5.03 -7.74 -3.29
C SER A 125 6.14 -6.95 -2.58
N GLU A 126 6.88 -7.57 -1.66
CA GLU A 126 8.07 -6.95 -1.04
C GLU A 126 9.10 -6.49 -2.09
N TYR A 127 9.19 -7.21 -3.22
CA TYR A 127 10.04 -6.82 -4.32
C TYR A 127 9.56 -5.51 -4.96
N ASP A 128 8.27 -5.39 -5.26
CA ASP A 128 7.70 -4.19 -5.89
C ASP A 128 7.71 -2.98 -4.95
N ASP A 129 7.52 -3.18 -3.65
CA ASP A 129 7.76 -2.15 -2.63
C ASP A 129 9.23 -1.68 -2.69
N TYR A 130 10.20 -2.56 -2.44
CA TYR A 130 11.60 -2.14 -2.34
C TYR A 130 12.26 -1.73 -3.65
N LYS A 131 11.85 -2.30 -4.78
CA LYS A 131 12.44 -2.04 -6.09
C LYS A 131 11.70 -0.93 -6.83
N ASN A 132 10.37 -1.01 -6.85
CA ASN A 132 9.52 -0.21 -7.72
C ASN A 132 8.79 0.91 -6.96
N GLY A 133 8.79 0.89 -5.62
CA GLY A 133 8.16 1.91 -4.78
C GLY A 133 6.64 1.86 -4.88
N ILE A 134 6.07 0.65 -4.89
CA ILE A 134 4.63 0.42 -4.95
C ILE A 134 4.22 -0.29 -3.67
N ASP A 135 3.38 0.34 -2.84
CA ASP A 135 2.88 -0.25 -1.60
C ASP A 135 1.57 -1.01 -1.84
N ASN A 136 0.70 -0.44 -2.66
CA ASN A 136 -0.59 -1.02 -3.02
C ASN A 136 -0.90 -0.85 -4.50
N ILE A 137 -1.79 -1.72 -4.98
CA ILE A 137 -2.41 -1.60 -6.30
C ILE A 137 -3.93 -1.59 -6.15
N ILE A 138 -4.60 -0.85 -7.03
CA ILE A 138 -6.05 -0.92 -7.22
C ILE A 138 -6.32 -1.63 -8.53
N VAL A 139 -7.13 -2.67 -8.48
CA VAL A 139 -7.49 -3.47 -9.65
C VAL A 139 -8.99 -3.65 -9.73
N ASN A 140 -9.52 -3.57 -10.95
CA ASN A 140 -10.91 -3.91 -11.23
C ASN A 140 -10.99 -5.38 -11.67
N LYS A 141 -11.57 -6.22 -10.83
CA LYS A 141 -11.77 -7.66 -11.06
C LYS A 141 -12.55 -7.95 -12.34
N LYS A 142 -13.52 -7.11 -12.69
CA LYS A 142 -14.38 -7.31 -13.86
C LYS A 142 -13.65 -7.02 -15.18
N THR A 143 -12.78 -6.02 -15.21
CA THR A 143 -12.09 -5.60 -16.44
C THR A 143 -10.65 -6.13 -16.53
N GLY A 144 -10.12 -6.65 -15.42
CA GLY A 144 -8.71 -7.00 -15.28
C GLY A 144 -7.78 -5.79 -15.21
N GLN A 145 -8.29 -4.57 -15.31
CA GLN A 145 -7.46 -3.38 -15.39
C GLN A 145 -6.88 -3.02 -14.02
N VAL A 146 -5.56 -2.87 -13.96
CA VAL A 146 -4.92 -2.17 -12.84
C VAL A 146 -5.18 -0.69 -13.04
N ILE A 147 -6.02 -0.14 -12.17
CA ILE A 147 -6.40 1.27 -12.18
C ILE A 147 -5.17 2.09 -11.80
N CYS A 148 -4.50 1.70 -10.72
CA CYS A 148 -3.34 2.42 -10.22
C CYS A 148 -2.50 1.68 -9.19
N ALA A 149 -1.38 2.31 -8.85
CA ALA A 149 -0.57 2.01 -7.68
C ALA A 149 -0.60 3.18 -6.69
N PHE A 150 -0.38 2.88 -5.42
CA PHE A 150 -0.17 3.86 -4.37
C PHE A 150 1.16 3.64 -3.68
N ASP A 151 1.80 4.76 -3.34
CA ASP A 151 2.91 4.86 -2.42
C ASP A 151 2.47 5.76 -1.25
N GLU A 152 2.84 5.48 0.00
CA GLU A 152 2.47 6.33 1.13
C GLU A 152 3.62 7.06 1.82
N ILE A 153 3.25 8.13 2.51
CA ILE A 153 4.18 8.89 3.32
C ILE A 153 3.50 9.38 4.60
N THR A 154 4.18 9.11 5.71
CA THR A 154 3.78 9.58 7.04
C THR A 154 4.40 10.94 7.37
N ASP A 155 4.09 11.95 6.56
CA ASP A 155 4.61 13.31 6.69
C ASP A 155 3.56 14.34 6.20
N ASP A 156 3.81 15.62 6.42
CA ASP A 156 2.99 16.72 5.89
C ASP A 156 3.30 16.95 4.40
N THR A 157 2.30 17.36 3.61
CA THR A 157 2.46 17.61 2.17
C THR A 157 3.40 18.78 1.87
N LYS A 158 3.69 19.64 2.84
CA LYS A 158 4.66 20.73 2.72
C LYS A 158 6.09 20.31 3.08
N SER A 159 6.28 19.10 3.61
CA SER A 159 7.59 18.60 4.04
C SER A 159 8.54 18.42 2.84
N ARG A 160 9.85 18.52 3.10
CA ARG A 160 10.87 18.22 2.08
C ARG A 160 10.74 16.78 1.57
N ARG A 161 10.47 15.83 2.48
CA ARG A 161 10.34 14.41 2.15
C ARG A 161 9.15 14.15 1.23
N TYR A 162 8.02 14.82 1.45
CA TYR A 162 6.86 14.73 0.56
C TYR A 162 7.20 15.24 -0.84
N LYS A 163 7.76 16.45 -0.94
CA LYS A 163 8.13 17.05 -2.24
C LYS A 163 9.13 16.21 -3.02
N GLU A 164 10.14 15.66 -2.36
CA GLU A 164 11.12 14.76 -2.99
C GLU A 164 10.46 13.48 -3.52
N LYS A 165 9.49 12.91 -2.78
CA LYS A 165 8.72 11.75 -3.22
C LYS A 165 7.78 12.11 -4.38
N GLU A 166 7.12 13.26 -4.31
CA GLU A 166 6.24 13.80 -5.35
C GLU A 166 6.99 14.01 -6.68
N GLU A 167 8.16 14.64 -6.64
CA GLU A 167 9.00 14.83 -7.83
C GLU A 167 9.42 13.49 -8.44
N LYS A 168 9.84 12.52 -7.61
CA LYS A 168 10.23 11.19 -8.08
C LYS A 168 9.05 10.45 -8.74
N ILE A 169 7.87 10.47 -8.12
CA ILE A 169 6.69 9.78 -8.66
C ILE A 169 6.18 10.48 -9.91
N LYS A 170 6.25 11.82 -9.95
CA LYS A 170 5.98 12.58 -11.16
C LYS A 170 6.90 12.15 -12.30
N GLU A 171 8.21 12.03 -12.07
CA GLU A 171 9.17 11.56 -13.08
C GLU A 171 8.83 10.13 -13.56
N ILE A 172 8.50 9.21 -12.65
CA ILE A 172 8.07 7.85 -13.00
C ILE A 172 6.83 7.89 -13.89
N ASN A 173 5.83 8.67 -13.51
CA ASN A 173 4.59 8.82 -14.27
C ASN A 173 4.80 9.58 -15.58
N GLU A 174 5.76 10.49 -15.70
CA GLU A 174 6.06 11.15 -16.98
C GLU A 174 6.76 10.19 -17.95
N ASN A 175 7.55 9.25 -17.42
CA ASN A 175 8.29 8.24 -18.18
C ASN A 175 7.47 6.98 -18.54
N GLY A 176 6.14 7.05 -18.47
CA GLY A 176 5.26 5.95 -18.84
C GLY A 176 4.63 5.22 -17.68
N GLY A 177 5.00 5.50 -16.43
CA GLY A 177 4.54 4.79 -15.23
C GLY A 177 5.50 3.68 -14.79
N ALA A 178 5.21 3.11 -13.62
CA ALA A 178 6.01 2.06 -13.02
C ALA A 178 5.77 0.67 -13.64
N THR A 179 6.72 -0.23 -13.39
CA THR A 179 6.54 -1.66 -13.66
C THR A 179 6.22 -2.35 -12.34
N LEU A 180 5.13 -3.11 -12.34
CA LEU A 180 4.72 -4.00 -11.28
C LEU A 180 5.07 -5.42 -11.71
N LYS A 181 6.17 -5.96 -11.18
CA LYS A 181 6.69 -7.26 -11.60
C LYS A 181 5.80 -8.40 -11.10
N TYR A 182 5.43 -8.37 -9.84
CA TYR A 182 4.52 -9.33 -9.24
C TYR A 182 3.10 -8.76 -9.26
N GLY A 183 2.59 -8.54 -10.48
CA GLY A 183 1.30 -7.91 -10.72
C GLY A 183 0.12 -8.87 -10.72
N LEU A 184 -1.05 -8.32 -10.39
CA LEU A 184 -2.32 -9.00 -10.34
C LEU A 184 -3.29 -8.33 -11.32
N THR A 185 -3.90 -9.14 -12.17
CA THR A 185 -5.01 -8.77 -13.07
C THR A 185 -6.09 -9.84 -12.97
N PHE A 186 -7.16 -9.71 -13.75
CA PHE A 186 -8.25 -10.68 -13.80
C PHE A 186 -8.65 -10.93 -15.24
N GLU A 187 -9.04 -12.16 -15.54
CA GLU A 187 -9.59 -12.54 -16.84
C GLU A 187 -10.95 -13.20 -16.64
N ASP A 188 -11.90 -12.91 -17.53
CA ASP A 188 -13.23 -13.51 -17.47
C ASP A 188 -13.16 -15.02 -17.67
N SER A 189 -13.91 -15.76 -16.85
CA SER A 189 -14.11 -17.21 -16.97
C SER A 189 -15.58 -17.57 -16.82
N SER A 190 -15.93 -18.84 -17.07
CA SER A 190 -17.31 -19.34 -16.89
C SER A 190 -17.83 -19.18 -15.46
N ASP A 191 -16.94 -19.15 -14.47
CA ASP A 191 -17.26 -19.06 -13.04
C ASP A 191 -16.98 -17.66 -12.46
N GLY A 192 -16.96 -16.64 -13.32
CA GLY A 192 -16.60 -15.27 -12.97
C GLY A 192 -15.11 -14.95 -13.17
N PRO A 193 -14.67 -13.71 -12.88
CA PRO A 193 -13.29 -13.31 -13.10
C PRO A 193 -12.29 -14.13 -12.27
N LYS A 194 -11.19 -14.54 -12.89
CA LYS A 194 -10.12 -15.32 -12.24
C LYS A 194 -8.84 -14.50 -12.14
N PRO A 195 -8.13 -14.53 -11.00
CA PRO A 195 -6.82 -13.91 -10.85
C PRO A 195 -5.82 -14.41 -11.91
N VAL A 196 -5.11 -13.49 -12.54
CA VAL A 196 -3.99 -13.79 -13.43
C VAL A 196 -2.74 -13.03 -12.97
N LEU A 197 -1.66 -13.78 -12.80
CA LEU A 197 -0.40 -13.31 -12.21
C LEU A 197 0.61 -13.01 -13.32
N LYS A 198 0.90 -11.73 -13.55
CA LYS A 198 1.83 -11.30 -14.62
C LYS A 198 2.49 -9.96 -14.32
N GLU A 199 3.58 -9.66 -15.04
CA GLU A 199 4.15 -8.33 -15.06
C GLU A 199 3.16 -7.33 -15.68
N ILE A 200 2.98 -6.19 -15.02
CA ILE A 200 2.12 -5.11 -15.48
C ILE A 200 2.97 -3.85 -15.62
N LYS A 201 3.06 -3.33 -16.84
CA LYS A 201 3.83 -2.13 -17.16
C LYS A 201 2.93 -0.91 -17.19
N LYS A 202 3.55 0.26 -17.06
CA LYS A 202 2.91 1.56 -17.22
C LYS A 202 1.82 1.84 -16.17
N VAL A 203 2.06 1.39 -14.94
CA VAL A 203 1.15 1.63 -13.81
C VAL A 203 1.43 3.01 -13.25
N SER A 204 0.43 3.88 -13.23
CA SER A 204 0.56 5.20 -12.59
C SER A 204 0.59 5.04 -11.07
N ILE A 205 1.58 5.68 -10.42
CA ILE A 205 1.71 5.69 -8.95
C ILE A 205 1.21 7.02 -8.40
N PHE A 206 0.35 6.99 -7.39
CA PHE A 206 -0.02 8.18 -6.61
C PHE A 206 0.47 8.11 -5.17
N ILE A 207 0.72 9.28 -4.60
CA ILE A 207 1.15 9.43 -3.21
C ILE A 207 -0.05 9.71 -2.32
N LEU A 208 -0.14 9.00 -1.21
CA LEU A 208 -1.03 9.38 -0.11
C LEU A 208 -0.23 9.84 1.09
N SER A 209 -0.62 10.97 1.65
CA SER A 209 -0.01 11.59 2.82
C SER A 209 -0.98 11.58 4.00
N LEU A 210 -0.47 11.14 5.15
CA LEU A 210 -1.03 11.45 6.46
C LEU A 210 0.11 11.92 7.36
N SER A 211 -0.05 13.05 8.03
CA SER A 211 0.89 13.40 9.09
C SER A 211 0.84 12.34 10.19
N ARG A 212 1.93 12.19 10.94
CA ARG A 212 1.96 11.27 12.10
C ARG A 212 0.79 11.49 13.04
N ARG A 213 0.44 12.76 13.34
CA ARG A 213 -0.70 13.07 14.20
C ARG A 213 -2.01 12.53 13.62
N GLU A 214 -2.28 12.80 12.34
CA GLU A 214 -3.49 12.31 11.68
C GLU A 214 -3.54 10.79 11.70
N LEU A 215 -2.46 10.09 11.35
CA LEU A 215 -2.42 8.62 11.37
C LEU A 215 -2.81 8.06 12.75
N TYR A 216 -2.23 8.56 13.84
CA TYR A 216 -2.56 8.07 15.18
C TYR A 216 -3.98 8.44 15.61
N GLU A 217 -4.50 9.60 15.16
CA GLU A 217 -5.89 9.94 15.37
C GLU A 217 -6.83 8.98 14.63
N GLU A 218 -6.50 8.59 13.40
CA GLU A 218 -7.29 7.61 12.65
C GLU A 218 -7.23 6.21 13.27
N ILE A 219 -6.04 5.74 13.66
CA ILE A 219 -5.88 4.46 14.39
C ILE A 219 -6.69 4.49 15.68
N LYS A 220 -6.61 5.56 16.48
CA LYS A 220 -7.36 5.68 17.74
C LYS A 220 -8.88 5.60 17.52
N ASN A 221 -9.37 6.03 16.36
CA ASN A 221 -10.79 6.07 16.02
C ASN A 221 -11.24 4.96 15.08
N PHE A 222 -10.37 4.00 14.78
CA PHE A 222 -10.69 2.84 13.97
C PHE A 222 -11.91 2.09 14.54
N GLU A 223 -12.83 1.71 13.66
CA GLU A 223 -14.14 1.09 13.94
C GLU A 223 -15.13 1.89 14.81
N LYS A 224 -14.75 3.05 15.37
CA LYS A 224 -15.63 3.85 16.22
C LYS A 224 -16.62 4.70 15.43
N SER A 225 -16.32 5.01 14.17
CA SER A 225 -17.15 5.87 13.33
C SER A 225 -16.99 5.59 11.84
N GLY A 226 -17.99 4.94 11.23
CA GLY A 226 -18.04 4.77 9.78
C GLY A 226 -18.13 6.10 9.01
N LYS A 227 -18.61 7.18 9.63
CA LYS A 227 -18.60 8.53 9.03
C LYS A 227 -17.16 9.04 8.86
N ARG A 228 -16.31 8.85 9.87
CA ARG A 228 -14.90 9.26 9.83
C ARG A 228 -14.12 8.46 8.79
N GLU A 229 -14.34 7.15 8.74
CA GLU A 229 -13.74 6.28 7.72
C GLU A 229 -14.10 6.72 6.29
N LYS A 230 -15.39 6.99 6.03
CA LYS A 230 -15.85 7.51 4.74
C LYS A 230 -15.27 8.87 4.38
N ASP A 231 -15.12 9.76 5.37
CA ASP A 231 -14.50 11.07 5.18
C ASP A 231 -13.01 10.95 4.85
N LEU A 232 -12.29 10.09 5.56
CA LEU A 232 -10.89 9.77 5.28
C LEU A 232 -10.73 9.18 3.88
N PHE A 233 -11.60 8.25 3.48
CA PHE A 233 -11.60 7.69 2.13
C PHE A 233 -11.86 8.75 1.04
N ALA A 234 -13.00 9.44 1.09
CA ALA A 234 -13.42 10.31 0.00
C ALA A 234 -12.74 11.70 0.04
N ASN A 235 -12.72 12.33 1.21
CA ASN A 235 -12.29 13.73 1.36
C ASN A 235 -10.80 13.90 1.63
N LYS A 236 -10.10 12.86 2.11
CA LYS A 236 -8.64 12.92 2.33
C LYS A 236 -7.89 12.13 1.26
N PHE A 237 -8.14 10.83 1.09
CA PHE A 237 -7.44 10.02 0.09
C PHE A 237 -7.93 10.31 -1.33
N GLY A 238 -9.25 10.33 -1.54
CA GLY A 238 -9.85 10.62 -2.84
C GLY A 238 -9.43 11.99 -3.38
N LYS A 239 -9.43 13.05 -2.56
CA LYS A 239 -8.96 14.37 -3.01
C LYS A 239 -7.48 14.37 -3.42
N GLN A 240 -6.61 13.73 -2.64
CA GLN A 240 -5.18 13.61 -2.99
C GLN A 240 -4.98 12.85 -4.31
N ALA A 241 -5.72 11.76 -4.51
CA ALA A 241 -5.66 10.99 -5.73
C ALA A 241 -6.21 11.80 -6.94
N ILE A 242 -7.36 12.46 -6.79
CA ILE A 242 -7.97 13.27 -7.86
C ILE A 242 -7.08 14.44 -8.26
N GLU A 243 -6.40 15.08 -7.31
CA GLU A 243 -5.46 16.17 -7.60
C GLU A 243 -4.27 15.67 -8.44
N GLN A 244 -3.70 14.52 -8.09
CA GLN A 244 -2.63 13.90 -8.86
C GLN A 244 -3.10 13.42 -10.24
N LEU A 245 -4.33 12.89 -10.34
CA LEU A 245 -4.95 12.46 -11.59
C LEU A 245 -5.05 13.59 -12.62
N ARG A 246 -5.41 14.80 -12.16
CA ARG A 246 -5.50 15.98 -13.02
C ARG A 246 -4.15 16.39 -13.62
N ASN A 247 -3.07 16.04 -12.95
CA ASN A 247 -1.70 16.34 -13.36
C ASN A 247 -1.04 15.19 -14.13
N LEU A 248 -1.74 14.07 -14.36
CA LEU A 248 -1.20 12.98 -15.16
C LEU A 248 -0.98 13.38 -16.62
N PRO A 249 0.08 12.86 -17.27
CA PRO A 249 0.36 13.13 -18.67
C PRO A 249 -0.80 12.81 -19.61
N SER A 250 -0.83 13.47 -20.77
CA SER A 250 -1.90 13.33 -21.77
C SER A 250 -1.99 11.94 -22.41
N TYR A 251 -0.93 11.12 -22.31
CA TYR A 251 -0.95 9.76 -22.86
C TYR A 251 -1.74 8.77 -21.97
N VAL A 252 -2.06 9.15 -20.72
CA VAL A 252 -2.94 8.36 -19.85
C VAL A 252 -4.37 8.45 -20.39
N SER A 253 -4.99 7.30 -20.70
CA SER A 253 -6.30 7.27 -21.36
C SER A 253 -7.39 7.93 -20.52
N GLN A 254 -8.34 8.56 -21.20
CA GLN A 254 -9.50 9.19 -20.57
C GLN A 254 -10.37 8.17 -19.82
N GLU A 255 -10.52 6.97 -20.39
CA GLU A 255 -11.21 5.84 -19.75
C GLU A 255 -10.58 5.48 -18.39
N LEU A 256 -9.24 5.42 -18.33
CA LEU A 256 -8.57 5.15 -17.07
C LEU A 256 -8.86 6.30 -16.08
N LYS A 257 -8.76 7.56 -16.50
CA LYS A 257 -9.12 8.70 -15.64
C LYS A 257 -10.56 8.63 -15.11
N GLU A 258 -11.50 8.17 -15.91
CA GLU A 258 -12.89 7.97 -15.48
C GLU A 258 -13.03 6.85 -14.45
N GLN A 259 -12.37 5.71 -14.65
CA GLN A 259 -12.35 4.61 -13.67
C GLN A 259 -11.79 5.07 -12.32
N TRP A 260 -10.74 5.89 -12.32
CA TRP A 260 -10.21 6.49 -11.09
C TRP A 260 -11.24 7.35 -10.37
N MET A 261 -11.99 8.17 -11.12
CA MET A 261 -13.06 9.01 -10.54
C MET A 261 -14.19 8.16 -9.95
N HIS A 262 -14.45 6.97 -10.49
CA HIS A 262 -15.44 6.04 -9.94
C HIS A 262 -15.00 5.33 -8.66
N CYS A 263 -13.70 5.29 -8.37
CA CYS A 263 -13.18 4.71 -7.13
C CYS A 263 -13.60 5.53 -5.89
N PHE A 264 -13.73 6.86 -6.01
CA PHE A 264 -13.98 7.78 -4.89
C PHE A 264 -15.39 8.41 -4.95
#